data_AF-A0A922HMZ2-F1
#
_entry.id   AF-A0A922HMZ2-F1
#
_cell.length_a   1.000
_cell.length_b   1.000
_cell.length_c   1.000
_cell.angle_alpha   90.00
_cell.angle_beta   90.00
_cell.angle_gamma   90.00
#
_symmetry.space_group_name_H-M   'P 1'
#
loop_
_entity.id
_entity.type
_entity.pdbx_description
1 polymer ?
#
loop_
_entity_poly.entity_id
_entity_poly.type
_entity_poly.pdbx_seq_one_letter_code
_entity_poly.pdbx_strand_id
1 'polypeptide(L)'
;MANETVWVFAYGSLIWNPGFEYKNVIVGYISGYSRRFYQGSDQHRGSPESLGRVATLVEDEQGFTWGLAYLIADDQKALEYLKTT
;
A
#
# COMPACT_ATOMS: atom_id res chain seq x y z
N MET A 1 -0.76 -26.77 9.55
CA MET A 1 -0.03 -25.53 9.21
C MET A 1 -0.74 -24.40 9.92
N ALA A 2 -0.08 -23.69 10.83
CA ALA A 2 -0.71 -22.50 11.42
C ALA A 2 -1.00 -21.53 10.28
N ASN A 3 -2.22 -20.98 10.22
CA ASN A 3 -2.57 -19.97 9.24
C ASN A 3 -1.67 -18.75 9.51
N GLU A 4 -0.64 -18.55 8.69
CA GLU A 4 0.28 -17.43 8.89
C GLU A 4 -0.52 -16.13 8.84
N THR A 5 -0.28 -15.27 9.82
CA THR A 5 -1.02 -14.03 9.98
C THR A 5 -0.38 -12.98 9.09
N VAL A 6 -1.06 -12.56 8.02
CA VAL A 6 -0.52 -11.61 7.04
C VAL A 6 -0.89 -10.16 7.39
N TRP A 7 0.11 -9.28 7.41
CA TRP A 7 -0.08 -7.84 7.56
C TRP A 7 0.31 -7.10 6.27
N VAL A 8 -0.52 -6.15 5.85
CA VAL A 8 -0.29 -5.31 4.68
C VAL A 8 -0.05 -3.87 5.13
N PHE A 9 1.09 -3.28 4.74
CA PHE A 9 1.41 -1.89 5.04
C PHE A 9 0.93 -0.95 3.92
N ALA A 10 -0.03 -0.09 4.26
CA ALA A 10 -0.59 0.92 3.39
C ALA A 10 0.20 2.23 3.47
N TYR A 11 0.84 2.61 2.36
CA TYR A 11 1.60 3.86 2.23
C TYR A 11 0.99 4.85 1.21
N GLY A 12 -0.04 4.44 0.46
CA GLY A 12 -0.68 5.22 -0.60
C GLY A 12 -2.21 5.26 -0.47
N SER A 13 -2.93 4.98 -1.56
CA SER A 13 -4.40 4.95 -1.62
C SER A 13 -5.04 4.03 -0.57
N LEU A 14 -4.37 2.91 -0.26
CA LEU A 14 -4.83 1.95 0.74
C LEU A 14 -5.04 2.57 2.15
N ILE A 15 -4.45 3.73 2.44
CA ILE A 15 -4.65 4.42 3.73
C ILE A 15 -6.12 4.85 3.92
N TRP A 16 -6.81 5.22 2.85
CA TRP A 16 -8.21 5.68 2.91
C TRP A 16 -9.19 4.76 2.17
N ASN A 17 -8.68 3.90 1.29
CA ASN A 17 -9.48 2.93 0.54
C ASN A 17 -8.75 1.58 0.45
N PRO A 18 -8.84 0.70 1.46
CA PRO A 18 -8.11 -0.56 1.50
C PRO A 18 -8.63 -1.59 0.48
N GLY A 19 -9.94 -1.59 0.18
CA GLY A 19 -10.54 -2.48 -0.83
C GLY A 19 -10.59 -3.97 -0.48
N PHE A 20 -10.21 -4.36 0.73
CA PHE A 20 -10.32 -5.72 1.28
C PHE A 20 -10.78 -5.71 2.74
N GLU A 21 -11.27 -6.86 3.21
CA GLU A 21 -11.65 -7.05 4.61
C GLU A 21 -10.42 -7.25 5.50
N TYR A 22 -10.44 -6.62 6.69
CA TYR A 22 -9.36 -6.70 7.67
C TYR A 22 -9.92 -6.90 9.08
N LYS A 23 -9.15 -7.59 9.93
CA LYS A 23 -9.48 -7.87 11.34
C LYS A 23 -8.99 -6.77 12.27
N ASN A 24 -7.90 -6.10 11.91
CA ASN A 24 -7.30 -5.04 12.71
C ASN A 24 -6.56 -4.03 11.84
N VAL A 25 -6.39 -2.81 12.34
CA VAL A 25 -5.61 -1.75 11.70
C VAL A 25 -4.81 -0.99 12.76
N ILE A 26 -3.54 -0.72 12.48
CA ILE A 26 -2.63 -0.01 13.38
C ILE A 26 -1.98 1.15 12.63
N VAL A 27 -1.97 2.34 13.22
CA VAL A 27 -1.21 3.48 12.73
C VAL A 27 0.26 3.31 13.10
N GLY A 28 1.17 3.50 12.16
CA GLY A 28 2.60 3.41 12.42
C GLY A 28 3.45 3.91 11.27
N TYR A 29 4.74 3.61 11.31
CA TYR A 29 5.66 3.91 10.24
C TYR A 29 6.60 2.73 9.97
N ILE A 30 7.16 2.70 8.76
CA ILE A 30 8.30 1.85 8.41
C ILE A 30 9.56 2.71 8.31
N SER A 31 10.71 2.16 8.69
CA SER A 31 12.04 2.76 8.50
C SER A 31 12.71 2.17 7.25
N GLY A 32 13.71 2.87 6.71
CA GLY A 32 14.46 2.44 5.54
C GLY A 32 13.79 2.80 4.21
N TYR A 33 12.68 3.54 4.25
CA TYR A 33 11.92 3.93 3.06
C TYR A 33 11.36 5.36 3.16
N SER A 34 11.46 6.05 2.04
CA SER A 34 10.85 7.36 1.82
C SER A 34 9.68 7.25 0.83
N ARG A 35 8.51 7.79 1.20
CA ARG A 35 7.40 7.94 0.26
C ARG A 35 7.66 9.07 -0.74
N ARG A 36 7.55 8.78 -2.03
CA ARG A 36 7.72 9.75 -3.13
C ARG A 36 6.61 9.58 -4.17
N PHE A 37 6.22 10.66 -4.82
CA PHE A 37 5.24 10.64 -5.91
C PHE A 37 5.96 10.44 -7.25
N TYR A 38 6.72 9.36 -7.36
CA TYR A 38 7.59 9.10 -8.53
C TYR A 38 7.01 8.06 -9.49
N GLN A 39 6.01 7.29 -9.08
CA GLN A 39 5.37 6.29 -9.92
C GLN A 39 4.41 6.98 -10.92
N GLY A 40 4.56 6.69 -12.21
CA GLY A 40 3.62 7.11 -13.23
C GLY A 40 2.36 6.24 -13.22
N SER A 41 1.19 6.83 -13.42
CA SER A 41 -0.10 6.11 -13.54
C SER A 41 -1.01 6.79 -14.56
N ASP A 42 -1.53 6.02 -15.51
CA ASP A 42 -2.56 6.41 -16.49
C ASP A 42 -3.96 5.92 -16.09
N GLN A 43 -4.10 4.98 -15.17
CA GLN A 43 -5.39 4.36 -14.84
C GLN A 43 -6.22 5.13 -13.80
N HIS A 44 -5.60 5.94 -12.96
CA HIS A 44 -6.29 6.56 -11.82
C HIS A 44 -6.14 8.07 -11.70
N ARG A 45 -4.94 8.58 -11.98
CA ARG A 45 -4.59 10.00 -11.74
C ARG A 45 -3.94 10.66 -12.95
N GLY A 46 -4.09 10.04 -14.13
CA GLY A 46 -3.57 10.52 -15.40
C GLY A 46 -4.32 9.90 -16.57
N SER A 47 -3.72 10.00 -17.75
CA SER A 47 -4.12 9.31 -18.97
C SER A 47 -2.88 8.78 -19.70
N PRO A 48 -3.03 7.94 -20.73
CA PRO A 48 -1.90 7.47 -21.54
C PRO A 48 -1.06 8.61 -22.14
N GLU A 49 -1.68 9.75 -22.45
CA GLU A 49 -1.05 10.94 -23.04
C GLU A 49 -0.43 11.87 -21.99
N SER A 50 -0.87 11.77 -20.73
CA SER A 50 -0.36 12.58 -19.63
C SER A 50 -0.44 11.80 -18.31
N LEU A 51 0.66 11.14 -17.96
CA LEU A 51 0.72 10.32 -16.76
C LEU A 51 0.58 11.15 -15.50
N GLY A 52 -0.27 10.68 -14.59
CA GLY A 52 -0.32 11.14 -13.22
C GLY A 52 0.89 10.65 -12.44
N ARG A 53 1.13 11.27 -11.28
CA ARG A 53 2.12 10.79 -10.31
C ARG A 53 1.43 10.24 -9.08
N VAL A 54 1.73 9.00 -8.73
CA VAL A 54 1.22 8.30 -7.55
C VAL A 54 2.36 7.95 -6.60
N ALA A 55 2.00 7.69 -5.34
CA ALA A 55 2.95 7.37 -4.29
C ALA A 55 3.63 6.01 -4.56
N THR A 56 4.94 5.96 -4.32
CA THR A 56 5.75 4.76 -4.24
C THR A 56 6.72 4.88 -3.07
N LEU A 57 7.30 3.75 -2.65
CA LEU A 57 8.36 3.71 -1.66
C LEU A 57 9.70 3.59 -2.40
N VAL A 58 10.65 4.43 -2.00
CA VAL A 58 12.06 4.30 -2.43
C VAL A 58 12.90 3.98 -1.20
N GLU A 59 13.90 3.11 -1.36
CA GLU A 59 14.87 2.83 -0.30
C GLU A 59 15.58 4.12 0.12
N ASP A 60 15.64 4.32 1.43
CA ASP A 60 16.23 5.49 2.07
C ASP A 60 16.59 5.09 3.51
N GLU A 61 17.85 4.78 3.77
CA GLU A 61 18.31 4.24 5.06
C GLU A 61 17.91 5.10 6.27
N GLN A 62 17.81 6.42 6.08
CA GLN A 62 17.40 7.38 7.12
C GLN A 62 15.92 7.77 7.01
N GLY A 63 15.25 7.30 5.96
CA GLY A 63 13.86 7.56 5.68
C GLY A 63 12.92 6.82 6.63
N PHE A 64 11.82 7.48 6.95
CA PHE A 64 10.67 6.86 7.61
C PHE A 64 9.39 7.28 6.90
N THR A 65 8.47 6.34 6.73
CA THR A 65 7.19 6.57 6.06
C THR A 65 6.05 6.16 6.97
N TRP A 66 5.19 7.12 7.30
CA TRP A 66 3.94 6.90 8.04
C TRP A 66 2.86 6.29 7.14
N GLY A 67 2.11 5.35 7.72
CA GLY A 67 1.03 4.62 7.07
C GLY A 67 0.17 3.83 8.06
N LEU A 68 -0.54 2.85 7.53
CA LEU A 68 -1.37 1.93 8.31
C LEU A 68 -0.90 0.49 8.07
N ALA A 69 -0.90 -0.35 9.10
CA ALA A 69 -0.75 -1.80 8.95
C ALA A 69 -2.11 -2.46 9.14
N TYR A 70 -2.59 -3.17 8.12
CA TYR A 70 -3.83 -3.93 8.15
C TYR A 70 -3.54 -5.40 8.38
N LEU A 71 -4.20 -6.00 9.38
CA LEU A 71 -4.28 -7.45 9.52
C LEU A 71 -5.41 -7.95 8.63
N ILE A 72 -5.09 -8.59 7.51
CA ILE A 72 -6.10 -9.01 6.53
C ILE A 72 -6.94 -10.18 7.06
N ALA A 73 -8.22 -10.20 6.72
CA ALA A 73 -9.16 -11.21 7.21
C ALA A 73 -9.14 -12.49 6.35
N ASP A 74 -8.98 -12.32 5.05
CA ASP A 74 -8.94 -13.33 4.00
C ASP A 74 -7.81 -13.00 3.03
N ASP A 75 -6.71 -13.75 3.15
CA ASP A 75 -5.49 -13.53 2.39
C ASP A 75 -5.72 -13.66 0.88
N GLN A 76 -6.58 -14.60 0.46
CA GLN A 76 -6.83 -14.85 -0.95
C GLN A 76 -7.53 -13.67 -1.60
N LYS A 77 -8.62 -13.19 -1.00
CA LYS A 77 -9.37 -12.03 -1.53
C LYS A 77 -8.56 -10.74 -1.47
N ALA A 78 -7.81 -10.52 -0.39
CA ALA A 78 -6.96 -9.35 -0.26
C ALA A 78 -5.86 -9.34 -1.33
N LEU A 79 -5.18 -10.47 -1.55
CA LEU A 79 -4.14 -10.57 -2.58
C LEU A 79 -4.71 -10.47 -4.00
N GLU A 80 -5.92 -10.96 -4.26
CA GLU A 80 -6.59 -10.80 -5.55
C GLU A 80 -6.84 -9.32 -5.84
N TYR A 81 -7.40 -8.57 -4.88
CA TYR A 81 -7.60 -7.13 -5.00
C TYR A 81 -6.27 -6.38 -5.24
N LEU A 82 -5.27 -6.64 -4.40
CA LEU A 82 -3.97 -5.94 -4.43
C LEU A 82 -3.17 -6.16 -5.72
N LYS A 83 -3.40 -7.25 -6.45
CA LYS A 83 -2.75 -7.50 -7.75
C LYS A 83 -3.35 -6.70 -8.91
N THR A 84 -4.56 -6.19 -8.72
CA THR A 84 -5.33 -5.50 -9.78
C THR A 84 -5.40 -3.99 -9.59
N THR A 85 -4.80 -3.48 -8.51
CA THR A 85 -4.77 -2.05 -8.14
C THR A 85 -3.38 -1.48 -8.34
#